data_AF-A0A7J7ID76-F1
#
_entry.id   AF-A0A7J7ID76-F1
#
_cell.length_a   1.000
_cell.length_b   1.000
_cell.length_c   1.000
_cell.angle_alpha   90.00
_cell.angle_beta   90.00
_cell.angle_gamma   90.00
#
_symmetry.space_group_name_H-M   'P 1'
#
loop_
_entity.id
_entity.type
_entity.pdbx_description
1 polymer ?
#
loop_
_entity_poly.entity_id
_entity_poly.type
_entity_poly.pdbx_seq_one_letter_code
_entity_poly.pdbx_strand_id
1 'polypeptide(L)'
;MLFRFCKRQIATKFVTVSLIRILLPIAVTMDVNLYEAVMEGKVDVLRQHIDQIDNQVTPNNNTVLHVAAQFGRLQCVKEILEDCPVLLRRVNNKCETPLHFAVREERLDVAKALIDCAQELDRELESGGGAAKEILRATNEDKDTALHMAVRNEHLDLVKLLTEEDPEFPLLAFVPSKFNLLTLSTD
;
A
#
# COMPACT_ATOMS: atom_id res chain seq x y z
N MET A 1 36.93 23.73 -4.13
CA MET A 1 35.71 23.41 -3.35
C MET A 1 34.53 23.48 -4.30
N LEU A 2 34.01 22.33 -4.71
CA LEU A 2 32.80 22.19 -5.54
C LEU A 2 31.68 21.71 -4.63
N PHE A 3 30.71 22.57 -4.33
CA PHE A 3 29.40 22.11 -3.84
C PHE A 3 28.48 21.92 -5.04
N ARG A 4 28.07 20.66 -5.21
CA ARG A 4 26.97 20.22 -6.07
C ARG A 4 25.66 20.77 -5.50
N PHE A 5 24.87 21.45 -6.30
CA PHE A 5 23.43 21.55 -6.10
C PHE A 5 22.71 21.13 -7.38
N CYS A 6 22.00 20.02 -7.25
CA CYS A 6 21.06 19.46 -8.20
C CYS A 6 19.92 20.45 -8.44
N LYS A 7 19.76 20.95 -9.67
CA LYS A 7 18.53 21.61 -10.10
C LYS A 7 17.85 20.72 -11.12
N ARG A 8 17.03 19.82 -10.59
CA ARG A 8 15.86 19.22 -11.25
C ARG A 8 15.11 20.34 -11.97
N GLN A 9 14.84 20.11 -13.23
CA GLN A 9 14.10 20.99 -14.12
C GLN A 9 12.65 21.05 -13.66
N ILE A 10 12.33 22.00 -12.78
CA ILE A 10 10.97 22.42 -12.48
C ILE A 10 10.62 23.48 -13.53
N ALA A 11 9.87 23.09 -14.55
CA ALA A 11 9.24 24.00 -15.48
C ALA A 11 7.85 23.46 -15.83
N THR A 12 6.85 23.93 -15.08
CA THR A 12 5.50 24.25 -15.57
C THR A 12 4.79 23.19 -16.43
N LYS A 13 4.29 22.13 -15.79
CA LYS A 13 3.13 21.34 -16.27
C LYS A 13 2.05 21.08 -15.20
N PHE A 14 2.20 21.63 -14.00
CA PHE A 14 1.12 21.81 -13.03
C PHE A 14 0.36 23.07 -13.47
N VAL A 15 -0.83 23.00 -14.05
CA VAL A 15 -2.11 23.14 -13.32
C VAL A 15 -3.32 22.72 -14.18
N THR A 16 -3.16 22.26 -15.42
CA THR A 16 -4.33 22.06 -16.32
C THR A 16 -4.78 20.61 -16.56
N VAL A 17 -4.09 19.59 -16.01
CA VAL A 17 -4.55 18.18 -16.15
C VAL A 17 -5.33 17.67 -14.93
N SER A 18 -5.17 18.30 -13.77
CA SER A 18 -5.83 17.85 -12.53
C SER A 18 -7.35 18.14 -12.48
N LEU A 19 -7.85 19.08 -13.28
CA LEU A 19 -9.26 19.51 -13.23
C LEU A 19 -10.20 18.77 -14.19
N ILE A 20 -9.69 17.97 -15.14
CA ILE A 20 -10.55 17.19 -16.07
C ILE A 20 -10.98 15.85 -15.45
N ARG A 21 -10.34 15.39 -14.36
CA ARG A 21 -10.66 14.12 -13.67
C ARG A 21 -11.84 14.19 -12.68
N ILE A 22 -12.65 15.27 -12.69
CA ILE A 22 -13.86 15.40 -11.84
C ILE A 22 -15.10 14.77 -12.52
N LEU A 23 -15.02 14.39 -13.79
CA LEU A 23 -16.01 13.49 -14.39
C LEU A 23 -15.69 12.07 -13.92
N LEU A 24 -16.58 11.49 -13.10
CA LEU A 24 -16.52 10.14 -12.53
C LEU A 24 -15.58 9.22 -13.33
N PRO A 25 -14.46 8.73 -12.76
CA PRO A 25 -13.72 7.68 -13.41
C PRO A 25 -14.67 6.49 -13.44
N ILE A 26 -15.23 6.21 -14.62
CA ILE A 26 -15.79 4.89 -14.87
C ILE A 26 -14.58 3.99 -14.70
N ALA A 27 -14.44 3.38 -13.52
CA ALA A 27 -13.38 2.45 -13.26
C ALA A 27 -13.51 1.37 -14.33
N VAL A 28 -12.51 1.28 -15.20
CA VAL A 28 -12.52 0.36 -16.32
C VAL A 28 -12.08 -0.99 -15.79
N THR A 29 -12.67 -2.06 -16.32
CA THR A 29 -12.18 -3.41 -16.04
C THR A 29 -10.70 -3.48 -16.37
N MET A 30 -9.89 -3.96 -15.42
CA MET A 30 -8.45 -4.10 -15.58
C MET A 30 -8.12 -4.94 -16.82
N ASP A 31 -7.21 -4.43 -17.64
CA ASP A 31 -6.72 -5.14 -18.82
C ASP A 31 -6.14 -6.50 -18.41
N VAL A 32 -6.50 -7.55 -19.14
CA VAL A 32 -6.09 -8.92 -18.82
C VAL A 32 -4.57 -9.07 -18.91
N ASN A 33 -3.92 -8.43 -19.89
CA ASN A 33 -2.46 -8.50 -20.00
C ASN A 33 -1.77 -7.76 -18.85
N LEU A 34 -2.34 -6.63 -18.41
CA LEU A 34 -1.85 -5.92 -17.23
C LEU A 34 -1.99 -6.78 -15.96
N TYR A 35 -3.16 -7.41 -15.77
CA TYR A 35 -3.41 -8.30 -14.64
C TYR A 35 -2.41 -9.46 -14.62
N GLU A 36 -2.23 -10.15 -15.74
CA GLU A 36 -1.29 -11.26 -15.88
C GLU A 36 0.16 -10.82 -15.66
N ALA A 37 0.55 -9.67 -16.23
CA ALA A 37 1.89 -9.11 -16.04
C ALA A 37 2.18 -8.84 -14.57
N VAL A 38 1.25 -8.22 -13.85
CA VAL A 38 1.41 -7.91 -12.42
C VAL A 38 1.33 -9.17 -11.57
N MET A 39 0.49 -10.14 -11.94
CA MET A 39 0.44 -11.44 -11.29
C MET A 39 1.77 -12.18 -11.43
N GLU A 40 2.45 -12.11 -12.58
CA GLU A 40 3.73 -12.78 -12.84
C GLU A 40 4.96 -11.97 -12.41
N GLY A 41 4.80 -10.67 -12.14
CA GLY A 41 5.90 -9.76 -11.79
C GLY A 41 6.67 -9.20 -12.99
N LYS A 42 6.05 -9.16 -14.18
CA LYS A 42 6.60 -8.59 -15.41
C LYS A 42 6.56 -7.06 -15.38
N VAL A 43 7.55 -6.45 -14.74
CA VAL A 43 7.65 -4.99 -14.57
C VAL A 43 7.67 -4.24 -15.91
N ASP A 44 8.32 -4.80 -16.94
CA ASP A 44 8.40 -4.13 -18.25
C ASP A 44 7.02 -3.92 -18.90
N VAL A 45 6.12 -4.90 -18.75
CA VAL A 45 4.74 -4.81 -19.28
C VAL A 45 3.90 -3.89 -18.41
N LEU A 46 4.09 -3.91 -17.08
CA LEU A 46 3.46 -2.94 -16.17
C LEU A 46 3.81 -1.50 -16.58
N ARG A 47 5.09 -1.21 -16.85
CA ARG A 47 5.55 0.12 -17.28
C ARG A 47 4.90 0.60 -18.56
N GLN A 48 4.56 -0.31 -19.48
CA GLN A 48 3.83 0.05 -20.71
C GLN A 48 2.40 0.56 -20.43
N HIS A 49 1.83 0.25 -19.28
CA HIS A 49 0.46 0.61 -18.89
C HIS A 49 0.41 1.63 -17.75
N ILE A 50 1.57 2.14 -17.30
CA ILE A 50 1.71 2.89 -16.04
C ILE A 50 0.84 4.15 -15.98
N ASP A 51 0.63 4.82 -17.12
CA ASP A 51 -0.15 6.05 -17.22
C ASP A 51 -1.66 5.87 -16.93
N GLN A 52 -2.15 4.62 -16.94
CA GLN A 52 -3.59 4.31 -16.87
C GLN A 52 -3.96 3.36 -15.72
N ILE A 53 -3.01 3.01 -14.86
CA ILE A 53 -3.24 2.01 -13.80
C ILE A 53 -4.25 2.47 -12.73
N ASP A 54 -4.42 3.79 -12.56
CA ASP A 54 -5.27 4.38 -11.52
C ASP A 54 -6.76 4.26 -11.82
N ASN A 55 -7.11 4.10 -13.10
CA ASN A 55 -8.48 3.96 -13.58
C ASN A 55 -8.91 2.50 -13.75
N GLN A 56 -8.00 1.54 -13.54
CA GLN A 56 -8.23 0.13 -13.81
C GLN A 56 -8.40 -0.70 -12.54
N VAL A 57 -9.49 -1.47 -12.48
CA VAL A 57 -9.81 -2.32 -11.33
C VAL A 57 -10.37 -3.67 -11.74
N THR A 58 -10.20 -4.67 -10.88
CA THR A 58 -10.87 -5.97 -11.05
C THR A 58 -12.38 -5.87 -10.73
N PRO A 59 -13.20 -6.90 -11.01
CA PRO A 59 -14.62 -6.91 -10.62
C PRO A 59 -14.88 -6.69 -9.12
N ASN A 60 -13.90 -7.04 -8.26
CA ASN A 60 -13.97 -6.81 -6.81
C ASN A 60 -13.45 -5.41 -6.40
N ASN A 61 -13.23 -4.53 -7.38
CA ASN A 61 -12.65 -3.20 -7.21
C ASN A 61 -11.21 -3.23 -6.64
N ASN A 62 -10.46 -4.31 -6.89
CA ASN A 62 -9.04 -4.35 -6.56
C ASN A 62 -8.26 -3.51 -7.58
N THR A 63 -7.48 -2.55 -7.10
CA THR A 63 -6.52 -1.80 -7.95
C THR A 63 -5.33 -2.69 -8.32
N VAL A 64 -4.49 -2.22 -9.26
CA VAL A 64 -3.25 -2.93 -9.62
C VAL A 64 -2.34 -3.17 -8.40
N LEU A 65 -2.35 -2.26 -7.42
CA LEU A 65 -1.54 -2.36 -6.21
C LEU A 65 -2.03 -3.49 -5.29
N HIS A 66 -3.35 -3.72 -5.20
CA HIS A 66 -3.90 -4.88 -4.48
C HIS A 66 -3.43 -6.20 -5.11
N VAL A 67 -3.44 -6.27 -6.45
CA VAL A 67 -3.00 -7.46 -7.20
C VAL A 67 -1.51 -7.69 -6.97
N ALA A 68 -0.68 -6.66 -7.12
CA ALA A 68 0.76 -6.75 -6.87
C ALA A 68 1.06 -7.18 -5.43
N ALA A 69 0.30 -6.66 -4.46
CA ALA A 69 0.44 -7.03 -3.06
C ALA A 69 0.02 -8.47 -2.77
N GLN A 70 -1.07 -8.93 -3.38
CA GLN A 70 -1.53 -10.31 -3.27
C GLN A 70 -0.44 -11.32 -3.68
N PHE A 71 0.17 -11.06 -4.83
CA PHE A 71 1.14 -11.97 -5.43
C PHE A 71 2.59 -11.73 -4.96
N GLY A 72 2.81 -10.82 -4.02
CA GLY A 72 4.15 -10.55 -3.47
C GLY A 72 5.10 -9.94 -4.50
N ARG A 73 4.61 -9.16 -5.47
CA ARG A 73 5.44 -8.60 -6.53
C ARG A 73 6.07 -7.29 -6.09
N LEU A 74 7.09 -7.37 -5.24
CA LEU A 74 7.77 -6.22 -4.64
C LEU A 74 8.21 -5.16 -5.67
N GLN A 75 8.79 -5.58 -6.79
CA GLN A 75 9.25 -4.61 -7.80
C GLN A 75 8.07 -3.91 -8.48
N CYS A 76 6.99 -4.63 -8.78
CA CYS A 76 5.77 -4.00 -9.29
C CYS A 76 5.19 -3.02 -8.26
N VAL A 77 5.16 -3.38 -6.98
CA VAL A 77 4.69 -2.51 -5.89
C VAL A 77 5.49 -1.20 -5.86
N LYS A 78 6.82 -1.27 -5.93
CA LYS A 78 7.67 -0.08 -5.94
C LYS A 78 7.38 0.83 -7.13
N GLU A 79 7.35 0.28 -8.33
CA GLU A 79 7.06 1.04 -9.56
C GLU A 79 5.66 1.67 -9.52
N ILE A 80 4.65 0.93 -9.06
CA ILE A 80 3.28 1.45 -8.90
C ILE A 80 3.23 2.61 -7.89
N LEU A 81 3.96 2.52 -6.78
CA LEU A 81 3.98 3.54 -5.73
C LEU A 81 4.80 4.78 -6.12
N GLU A 82 5.85 4.60 -6.93
CA GLU A 82 6.64 5.71 -7.47
C GLU A 82 5.80 6.59 -8.40
N ASP A 83 4.98 6.00 -9.26
CA ASP A 83 4.15 6.75 -10.21
C ASP A 83 2.76 7.12 -9.67
N CYS A 84 2.16 6.27 -8.83
CA CYS A 84 0.79 6.42 -8.38
C CYS A 84 0.61 6.14 -6.87
N PRO A 85 1.21 6.95 -5.98
CA PRO A 85 1.15 6.74 -4.53
C PRO A 85 -0.28 6.83 -3.97
N VAL A 86 -1.20 7.49 -4.67
CA VAL A 86 -2.63 7.57 -4.28
C VAL A 86 -3.31 6.20 -4.17
N LEU A 87 -2.79 5.18 -4.86
CA LEU A 87 -3.32 3.82 -4.80
C LEU A 87 -3.12 3.14 -3.44
N LEU A 88 -2.18 3.64 -2.63
CA LEU A 88 -1.88 3.12 -1.30
C LEU A 88 -3.09 3.15 -0.36
N ARG A 89 -3.94 4.19 -0.51
CA ARG A 89 -5.15 4.42 0.31
C ARG A 89 -6.43 3.87 -0.31
N ARG A 90 -6.38 3.38 -1.55
CA ARG A 90 -7.58 2.89 -2.23
C ARG A 90 -8.05 1.60 -1.58
N VAL A 91 -9.36 1.47 -1.43
CA VAL A 91 -9.98 0.25 -0.89
C VAL A 91 -10.80 -0.47 -1.95
N ASN A 92 -10.86 -1.79 -1.83
CA ASN A 92 -11.71 -2.63 -2.67
C ASN A 92 -13.17 -2.68 -2.14
N ASN A 93 -14.01 -3.55 -2.72
CA ASN A 93 -15.41 -3.70 -2.31
C ASN A 93 -15.60 -4.19 -0.86
N LYS A 94 -14.57 -4.78 -0.24
CA LYS A 94 -14.56 -5.24 1.16
C LYS A 94 -13.87 -4.26 2.11
N CYS A 95 -13.66 -3.02 1.68
CA CYS A 95 -12.89 -2.02 2.41
C CYS A 95 -11.43 -2.44 2.70
N GLU A 96 -10.90 -3.46 2.03
CA GLU A 96 -9.51 -3.88 2.22
C GLU A 96 -8.58 -2.93 1.46
N THR A 97 -7.47 -2.57 2.09
CA THR A 97 -6.35 -1.84 1.46
C THR A 97 -5.32 -2.83 0.89
N PRO A 98 -4.35 -2.38 0.06
CA PRO A 98 -3.25 -3.24 -0.36
C PRO A 98 -2.44 -3.85 0.79
N LEU A 99 -2.36 -3.17 1.94
CA LEU A 99 -1.70 -3.70 3.14
C LEU A 99 -2.44 -4.92 3.71
N HIS A 100 -3.78 -4.92 3.71
CA HIS A 100 -4.56 -6.10 4.11
C HIS A 100 -4.23 -7.32 3.23
N PHE A 101 -4.06 -7.11 1.91
CA PHE A 101 -3.67 -8.16 0.97
C PHE A 101 -2.25 -8.67 1.24
N ALA A 102 -1.28 -7.76 1.44
CA ALA A 102 0.09 -8.14 1.77
C ALA A 102 0.15 -8.99 3.05
N VAL A 103 -0.62 -8.61 4.09
CA VAL A 103 -0.69 -9.38 5.34
C VAL A 103 -1.38 -10.72 5.17
N ARG A 104 -2.52 -10.74 4.45
CA ARG A 104 -3.30 -11.97 4.19
C ARG A 104 -2.47 -13.03 3.49
N GLU A 105 -1.62 -12.61 2.57
CA GLU A 105 -0.78 -13.47 1.74
C GLU A 105 0.67 -13.59 2.28
N GLU A 106 0.92 -13.12 3.51
CA GLU A 106 2.21 -13.21 4.23
C GLU A 106 3.40 -12.58 3.47
N ARG A 107 3.16 -11.48 2.76
CA ARG A 107 4.17 -10.75 1.96
C ARG A 107 4.85 -9.68 2.81
N LEU A 108 5.77 -10.11 3.68
CA LEU A 108 6.49 -9.21 4.61
C LEU A 108 7.22 -8.07 3.91
N ASP A 109 7.91 -8.36 2.81
CA ASP A 109 8.68 -7.40 2.02
C ASP A 109 7.79 -6.34 1.36
N VAL A 110 6.64 -6.76 0.82
CA VAL A 110 5.62 -5.86 0.29
C VAL A 110 4.99 -5.03 1.40
N ALA A 111 4.64 -5.62 2.54
CA ALA A 111 4.07 -4.89 3.67
C ALA A 111 5.00 -3.77 4.13
N LYS A 112 6.30 -4.05 4.26
CA LYS A 112 7.35 -3.04 4.53
C LYS A 112 7.35 -1.93 3.49
N ALA A 113 7.40 -2.28 2.20
CA ALA A 113 7.42 -1.28 1.13
C ALA A 113 6.19 -0.36 1.11
N LEU A 114 5.00 -0.90 1.42
CA LEU A 114 3.77 -0.12 1.53
C LEU A 114 3.83 0.87 2.72
N ILE A 115 4.34 0.42 3.87
CA ILE A 115 4.48 1.25 5.08
C ILE A 115 5.55 2.33 4.86
N ASP A 116 6.71 1.96 4.33
CA ASP A 116 7.80 2.89 4.02
C ASP A 116 7.33 4.03 3.10
N CYS A 117 6.55 3.69 2.07
CA CYS A 117 5.95 4.68 1.18
C CYS A 117 4.98 5.62 1.92
N ALA A 118 4.14 5.08 2.80
CA ALA A 118 3.22 5.88 3.61
C ALA A 118 3.95 6.86 4.52
N GLN A 119 5.03 6.40 5.17
CA GLN A 119 5.86 7.25 6.02
C GLN A 119 6.58 8.34 5.23
N GLU A 120 7.06 8.04 4.01
CA GLU A 120 7.70 9.04 3.17
C GLU A 120 6.72 10.14 2.77
N LEU A 121 5.49 9.77 2.39
CA LEU A 121 4.41 10.73 2.13
C LEU A 121 4.09 11.61 3.35
N ASP A 122 4.23 11.06 4.56
CA ASP A 122 4.03 11.81 5.80
C ASP A 122 5.13 12.84 6.05
N ARG A 123 6.39 12.50 5.72
CA ARG A 123 7.53 13.42 5.83
C ARG A 123 7.44 14.58 4.84
N GLU A 124 6.85 14.34 3.66
CA GLU A 124 6.62 15.38 2.66
C GLU A 124 5.49 16.36 3.03
N LEU A 125 4.60 15.98 3.95
CA LEU A 125 3.46 16.80 4.36
C LEU A 125 3.83 17.75 5.51
N GLU A 126 3.85 19.06 5.25
CA GLU A 126 4.11 20.10 6.27
C GLU A 126 3.10 20.09 7.43
N SER A 127 1.91 19.52 7.24
CA SER A 127 0.84 19.47 8.25
C SER A 127 0.97 18.35 9.29
N GLY A 128 2.11 17.66 9.34
CA GLY A 128 2.42 16.70 10.42
C GLY A 128 2.12 15.23 10.14
N GLY A 129 1.92 14.85 8.87
CA GLY A 129 1.75 13.44 8.45
C GLY A 129 0.52 12.72 9.02
N GLY A 130 0.04 11.69 8.34
CA GLY A 130 -1.05 10.82 8.80
C GLY A 130 -1.37 9.64 7.89
N ALA A 131 -0.77 9.54 6.71
CA ALA A 131 -0.90 8.43 5.77
C ALA A 131 -0.51 7.09 6.39
N ALA A 132 0.62 7.02 7.08
CA ALA A 132 1.07 5.78 7.71
C ALA A 132 0.06 5.31 8.77
N LYS A 133 -0.34 6.18 9.70
CA LYS A 133 -1.36 5.86 10.71
C LYS A 133 -2.72 5.52 10.07
N GLU A 134 -3.12 6.23 9.02
CA GLU A 134 -4.36 5.98 8.30
C GLU A 134 -4.38 4.58 7.67
N ILE A 135 -3.31 4.16 6.99
CA ILE A 135 -3.27 2.82 6.37
C ILE A 135 -3.10 1.70 7.40
N LEU A 136 -2.35 1.93 8.48
CA LEU A 136 -2.12 0.94 9.55
C LEU A 136 -3.41 0.68 10.35
N ARG A 137 -4.21 1.74 10.56
CA ARG A 137 -5.47 1.69 11.30
C ARG A 137 -6.71 1.55 10.38
N ALA A 138 -6.53 1.47 9.07
CA ALA A 138 -7.62 1.20 8.14
C ALA A 138 -8.27 -0.15 8.49
N THR A 139 -9.59 -0.21 8.38
CA THR A 139 -10.36 -1.41 8.67
C THR A 139 -11.09 -1.92 7.44
N ASN A 140 -11.14 -3.24 7.30
CA ASN A 140 -11.98 -3.89 6.30
C ASN A 140 -13.46 -3.90 6.73
N GLU A 141 -14.30 -4.58 5.95
CA GLU A 141 -15.73 -4.74 6.22
C GLU A 141 -16.01 -5.38 7.60
N ASP A 142 -15.17 -6.33 8.01
CA ASP A 142 -15.23 -7.04 9.30
C ASP A 142 -14.68 -6.24 10.49
N LYS A 143 -14.27 -4.99 10.27
CA LYS A 143 -13.59 -4.12 11.25
C LYS A 143 -12.20 -4.59 11.67
N ASP A 144 -11.63 -5.54 10.94
CA ASP A 144 -10.25 -5.97 11.13
C ASP A 144 -9.29 -4.97 10.47
N THR A 145 -8.25 -4.60 11.19
CA THR A 145 -7.06 -3.93 10.63
C THR A 145 -6.09 -4.98 10.08
N ALA A 146 -5.07 -4.53 9.35
CA ALA A 146 -3.94 -5.37 8.95
C ALA A 146 -3.31 -6.12 10.15
N LEU A 147 -3.17 -5.46 11.31
CA LEU A 147 -2.65 -6.12 12.52
C LEU A 147 -3.59 -7.22 13.04
N HIS A 148 -4.91 -7.01 13.03
CA HIS A 148 -5.87 -8.05 13.42
C HIS A 148 -5.71 -9.30 12.55
N MET A 149 -5.57 -9.14 11.24
CA MET A 149 -5.36 -10.25 10.31
C MET A 149 -4.03 -10.98 10.58
N ALA A 150 -2.94 -10.23 10.82
CA ALA A 150 -1.62 -10.82 11.12
C ALA A 150 -1.66 -11.66 12.40
N VAL A 151 -2.34 -11.16 13.44
CA VAL A 151 -2.51 -11.87 14.72
C VAL A 151 -3.37 -13.13 14.54
N ARG A 152 -4.51 -13.03 13.85
CA ARG A 152 -5.42 -14.17 13.62
C ARG A 152 -4.79 -15.29 12.79
N ASN A 153 -3.91 -14.93 11.86
CA ASN A 153 -3.21 -15.87 10.99
C ASN A 153 -1.86 -16.34 11.58
N GLU A 154 -1.50 -15.89 12.78
CA GLU A 154 -0.25 -16.26 13.46
C GLU A 154 1.04 -15.85 12.70
N HIS A 155 0.98 -14.78 11.91
CA HIS A 155 2.11 -14.26 11.14
C HIS A 155 3.02 -13.37 12.02
N LEU A 156 3.88 -14.01 12.85
CA LEU A 156 4.68 -13.33 13.88
C LEU A 156 5.53 -12.16 13.36
N ASP A 157 6.19 -12.31 12.20
CA ASP A 157 7.05 -11.26 11.64
C ASP A 157 6.24 -10.03 11.20
N LEU A 158 5.01 -10.25 10.71
CA LEU A 158 4.09 -9.16 10.37
C LEU A 158 3.50 -8.51 11.61
N VAL A 159 3.23 -9.28 12.67
CA VAL A 159 2.78 -8.73 13.95
C VAL A 159 3.87 -7.84 14.56
N LYS A 160 5.12 -8.29 14.56
CA LYS A 160 6.27 -7.50 15.02
C LYS A 160 6.38 -6.20 14.23
N LEU A 161 6.45 -6.31 12.90
CA LEU A 161 6.52 -5.14 12.01
C LEU A 161 5.39 -4.14 12.29
N LEU A 162 4.13 -4.58 12.27
CA LEU A 162 2.99 -3.68 12.43
C LEU A 162 2.90 -3.06 13.83
N THR A 163 3.39 -3.75 14.87
CA THR A 163 3.43 -3.23 16.24
C THR A 163 4.54 -2.19 16.41
N GLU A 164 5.71 -2.42 15.81
CA GLU A 164 6.83 -1.47 15.79
C GLU A 164 6.44 -0.16 15.07
N GLU A 165 5.62 -0.28 14.02
CA GLU A 165 5.16 0.83 13.19
C GLU A 165 4.01 1.65 13.80
N ASP A 166 3.17 1.06 14.65
CA ASP A 166 2.12 1.75 15.41
C ASP A 166 2.03 1.27 16.87
N PRO A 167 3.00 1.63 17.73
CA PRO A 167 3.07 1.17 19.12
C PRO A 167 1.93 1.72 19.99
N GLU A 168 1.24 2.77 19.54
CA GLU A 168 0.06 3.32 20.21
C GLU A 168 -1.20 2.48 19.97
N PHE A 169 -1.19 1.56 19.00
CA PHE A 169 -2.36 0.75 18.67
C PHE A 169 -2.63 -0.31 19.75
N PRO A 170 -3.83 -0.38 20.34
CA PRO A 170 -4.11 -1.32 21.42
C PRO A 170 -4.12 -2.78 20.93
N LEU A 171 -3.05 -3.52 21.21
CA LEU A 171 -2.96 -4.97 20.98
C LEU A 171 -3.99 -5.79 21.81
N LEU A 172 -4.43 -5.24 22.94
CA LEU A 172 -5.05 -5.99 24.04
C LEU A 172 -6.50 -6.45 23.79
N ALA A 173 -7.13 -6.07 22.68
CA ALA A 173 -8.51 -6.47 22.43
C ALA A 173 -8.67 -7.93 21.98
N PHE A 174 -7.66 -8.57 21.37
CA PHE A 174 -7.93 -9.83 20.65
C PHE A 174 -6.71 -10.74 20.42
N VAL A 175 -5.80 -10.81 21.37
CA VAL A 175 -4.66 -11.74 21.30
C VAL A 175 -5.18 -13.18 21.51
N PRO A 176 -5.06 -14.10 20.52
CA PRO A 176 -5.39 -15.51 20.71
C PRO A 176 -4.57 -16.05 21.88
N SER A 177 -5.14 -16.95 22.68
CA SER A 177 -4.54 -17.45 23.93
C SER A 177 -3.14 -18.08 23.79
N LYS A 178 -2.65 -18.31 22.56
CA LYS A 178 -1.30 -18.80 22.25
C LYS A 178 -0.28 -17.70 21.90
N PHE A 179 -0.71 -16.47 21.61
CA PHE A 179 0.21 -15.35 21.44
C PHE A 179 0.68 -14.91 22.84
N ASN A 180 1.86 -15.38 23.22
CA ASN A 180 2.48 -14.93 24.45
C ASN A 180 3.00 -13.50 24.23
N LEU A 181 2.27 -12.49 24.71
CA LEU A 181 2.65 -11.07 24.65
C LEU A 181 4.07 -10.79 25.18
N LEU A 182 4.66 -11.73 25.93
CA LEU A 182 6.03 -11.67 26.42
C LEU A 182 7.10 -11.81 25.33
N THR A 183 6.80 -12.35 24.14
CA THR A 183 7.79 -12.47 23.04
C THR A 183 7.93 -11.23 22.17
N LEU A 184 7.05 -10.23 22.34
CA LEU A 184 7.09 -8.95 21.62
C LEU A 184 7.73 -7.82 22.46
N SER A 185 8.11 -8.12 23.71
CA SER A 185 8.66 -7.14 24.67
C SER A 185 10.18 -7.28 24.88
N THR A 186 10.86 -8.15 24.14
CA THR A 186 12.31 -8.37 24.30
C THR A 186 12.99 -8.39 22.95
N ASP A 187 13.46 -7.22 22.51
CA ASP A 187 14.86 -6.91 22.23
C ASP A 187 15.04 -5.41 21.96
#